data_AF-A0A929F8Z4-F1
#
_entry.id   AF-A0A929F8Z4-F1
#
_cell.length_a   1.000
_cell.length_b   1.000
_cell.length_c   1.000
_cell.angle_alpha   90.00
_cell.angle_beta   90.00
_cell.angle_gamma   90.00
#
_symmetry.space_group_name_H-M   'P 1'
#
loop_
_entity.id
_entity.type
_entity.pdbx_description
1 polymer ?
#
loop_
_entity_poly.entity_id
_entity_poly.type
_entity_poly.pdbx_seq_one_letter_code
_entity_poly.pdbx_strand_id
1 'polypeptide(L)' 'MKAERGNYSYLEEHGEIIGAVVRTRSNVKPLFISIGHRMNLQDSIDVILKCSLRYRLPEPIRQADAHARQLIS' A
#
# COMPACT_ATOMS: atom_id res chain seq x y z
N MET A 1 18.44 2.41 10.63
CA MET A 1 18.01 1.55 9.51
C MET A 1 17.58 2.44 8.35
N LYS A 2 18.05 2.17 7.12
CA LYS A 2 17.54 2.88 5.93
C LYS A 2 16.09 2.48 5.69
N ALA A 3 15.28 3.44 5.28
CA ALA A 3 13.87 3.25 4.97
C ALA A 3 13.74 2.66 3.55
N GLU A 4 13.79 1.33 3.43
CA GLU A 4 13.85 0.64 2.14
C GLU A 4 12.50 0.12 1.65
N ARG A 5 12.34 0.04 0.33
CA ARG A 5 11.17 -0.58 -0.30
C ARG A 5 11.00 -2.02 0.21
N GLY A 6 9.78 -2.37 0.59
CA GLY A 6 9.44 -3.68 1.12
C GLY A 6 9.53 -3.78 2.65
N ASN A 7 10.17 -2.83 3.34
CA ASN A 7 10.04 -2.77 4.80
C ASN A 7 8.60 -2.44 5.19
N TYR A 8 8.13 -3.11 6.23
CA TYR A 8 6.83 -2.83 6.83
C TYR A 8 6.86 -3.07 8.35
N SER A 9 5.86 -2.53 9.04
CA SER A 9 5.52 -2.86 10.42
C SER A 9 4.03 -3.19 10.49
N TYR A 10 3.61 -4.05 11.42
CA TYR A 10 2.20 -4.29 11.64
C TYR A 10 1.51 -3.05 12.21
N LEU A 11 0.25 -2.88 11.84
CA LEU A 11 -0.67 -1.94 12.45
C LEU A 11 -1.54 -2.73 13.41
N GLU A 12 -1.42 -2.41 14.70
CA GLU A 12 -2.09 -3.12 15.78
C GLU A 12 -3.09 -2.20 16.48
N GLU A 13 -4.26 -2.75 16.81
CA GLU A 13 -5.29 -2.09 17.58
C GLU A 13 -5.84 -3.09 18.60
N HIS A 14 -5.83 -2.74 19.89
CA HIS A 14 -6.28 -3.60 20.99
C HIS A 14 -5.67 -5.02 21.02
N GLY A 15 -4.43 -5.18 20.53
CA GLY A 15 -3.74 -6.47 20.46
C GLY A 15 -4.07 -7.31 19.22
N GLU A 16 -4.88 -6.79 18.29
CA GLU A 16 -5.17 -7.40 17.00
C GLU A 16 -4.40 -6.70 15.87
N ILE A 17 -3.83 -7.49 14.95
CA ILE A 17 -3.21 -6.96 13.73
C ILE A 17 -4.31 -6.63 12.73
N ILE A 18 -4.56 -5.35 12.53
CA ILE A 18 -5.58 -4.84 11.59
C ILE A 18 -5.01 -4.48 10.21
N GLY A 19 -3.69 -4.47 10.07
CA GLY A 19 -3.03 -4.17 8.80
C GLY A 19 -1.51 -4.04 8.91
N ALA A 20 -0.92 -3.34 7.95
CA ALA A 20 0.51 -3.04 7.90
C ALA A 20 0.81 -1.65 7.33
N VAL A 21 1.87 -1.03 7.84
CA VAL A 21 2.44 0.21 7.32
C VAL A 21 3.60 -0.17 6.39
N VAL A 22 3.34 -0.15 5.07
CA VAL A 22 4.24 -0.70 4.05
C VAL A 22 4.95 0.40 3.30
N ARG A 23 6.28 0.28 3.21
CA ARG A 23 7.09 1.18 2.40
C ARG A 23 7.16 0.67 0.96
N THR A 24 6.31 1.21 0.10
CA THR A 24 6.27 0.85 -1.33
C THR A 24 7.41 1.44 -2.15
N ARG A 25 8.05 2.52 -1.66
CA ARG A 25 9.21 3.16 -2.27
C ARG A 25 10.19 3.64 -1.20
N SER A 26 11.48 3.40 -1.41
CA SER A 26 12.54 3.82 -0.49
C SER A 26 12.52 5.33 -0.25
N ASN A 27 12.75 5.74 0.99
CA ASN A 27 12.81 7.15 1.43
C ASN A 27 11.53 7.99 1.18
N VAL A 28 10.39 7.35 0.92
CA VAL A 28 9.09 8.02 0.78
C VAL A 28 8.15 7.62 1.92
N LYS A 29 7.14 8.45 2.22
CA LYS A 29 6.07 8.12 3.18
C LYS A 29 5.43 6.77 2.82
N PRO A 30 5.22 5.85 3.79
CA PRO A 30 4.63 4.54 3.54
C PRO A 30 3.13 4.63 3.19
N LEU A 31 2.53 3.49 2.85
CA LEU A 31 1.09 3.28 2.73
C LEU A 31 0.58 2.45 3.90
N PHE A 32 -0.68 2.67 4.27
CA PHE A 32 -1.41 1.83 5.22
C PHE A 32 -2.20 0.80 4.42
N ILE A 33 -1.94 -0.48 4.65
CA ILE A 33 -2.53 -1.60 3.92
C ILE A 33 -3.34 -2.43 4.92
N SER A 34 -4.61 -2.62 4.65
CA SER A 34 -5.50 -3.54 5.39
C SER A 34 -5.93 -4.67 4.47
N ILE A 35 -6.40 -5.76 5.06
CA ILE A 35 -7.00 -6.87 4.32
C ILE A 35 -8.35 -6.47 3.73
N GLY A 36 -8.65 -7.02 2.54
CA GLY A 36 -9.99 -7.03 1.96
C GLY A 36 -10.70 -8.37 2.18
N HIS A 37 -11.71 -8.67 1.38
CA HIS A 37 -12.39 -9.97 1.42
C HIS A 37 -11.56 -11.07 0.73
N ARG A 38 -11.50 -12.28 1.32
CA ARG A 38 -10.80 -13.47 0.79
C ARG A 38 -9.30 -13.26 0.49
N MET A 39 -8.63 -12.46 1.31
CA MET A 39 -7.20 -12.21 1.20
C MET A 39 -6.58 -12.16 2.60
N ASN A 40 -5.37 -12.68 2.75
CA ASN A 40 -4.60 -12.48 3.98
C ASN A 40 -3.70 -11.24 3.87
N LEU A 41 -3.12 -10.81 4.99
CA LEU A 41 -2.34 -9.58 5.03
C LEU A 41 -1.06 -9.67 4.20
N GLN A 42 -0.37 -10.81 4.23
CA GLN A 42 0.88 -10.98 3.48
C GLN A 42 0.65 -10.90 1.97
N ASP A 43 -0.38 -11.57 1.47
CA ASP A 43 -0.78 -11.49 0.05
C ASP A 43 -1.15 -10.05 -0.34
N SER A 44 -1.84 -9.33 0.55
CA SER A 44 -2.18 -7.92 0.34
C SER A 44 -0.92 -7.06 0.19
N ILE A 45 0.08 -7.25 1.06
CA ILE A 45 1.37 -6.54 1.00
C ILE A 45 2.08 -6.85 -0.32
N ASP A 46 2.15 -8.13 -0.70
CA ASP A 46 2.83 -8.58 -1.91
C ASP A 46 2.21 -7.99 -3.18
N VAL A 47 0.87 -7.99 -3.26
CA VAL A 47 0.13 -7.37 -4.38
C VAL A 47 0.45 -5.88 -4.46
N ILE A 48 0.41 -5.17 -3.33
CA ILE A 48 0.70 -3.73 -3.30
C ILE A 48 2.13 -3.42 -3.73
N LEU A 49 3.12 -4.20 -3.29
CA LEU A 49 4.51 -4.02 -3.73
C LEU A 49 4.67 -4.28 -5.22
N LYS A 50 3.99 -5.30 -5.77
CA LYS A 50 4.00 -5.62 -7.22
C LYS A 50 3.32 -4.53 -8.05
N CYS A 51 2.27 -3.89 -7.54
CA CYS A 51 1.58 -2.80 -8.22
C CYS A 51 2.26 -1.42 -8.03
N SER A 52 3.24 -1.28 -7.13
CA SER A 52 3.89 -0.01 -6.79
C SER A 52 5.36 0.02 -7.23
N LEU A 53 5.61 -0.10 -8.54
CA LEU A 53 6.97 -0.21 -9.09
C LEU A 53 7.68 1.15 -9.22
N ARG A 54 6.99 2.13 -9.81
CA ARG A 54 7.58 3.45 -10.13
C ARG A 54 7.16 4.54 -9.16
N TYR A 55 5.98 4.43 -8.56
CA TYR A 55 5.39 5.47 -7.72
C TYR A 55 5.06 4.95 -6.32
N ARG A 56 4.83 5.88 -5.37
CA ARG A 56 4.38 5.53 -4.02
C ARG A 56 3.02 4.84 -4.04
N LEU A 57 2.06 5.37 -4.79
CA LEU A 57 0.72 4.81 -4.95
C LEU A 57 0.73 3.68 -5.99
N PRO A 58 -0.03 2.59 -5.76
CA PRO A 58 -0.15 1.49 -6.72
C PRO A 58 -0.73 1.98 -8.05
N GLU A 59 -0.28 1.38 -9.15
CA GLU A 59 -0.74 1.73 -10.50
C GLU A 59 -2.27 1.72 -10.66
N PRO A 60 -3.03 0.71 -10.15
CA PRO A 60 -4.49 0.72 -10.28
C PRO A 60 -5.15 1.94 -9.59
N ILE A 61 -4.66 2.33 -8.41
CA ILE A 61 -5.18 3.49 -7.67
C ILE A 61 -4.83 4.79 -8.38
N ARG A 62 -3.62 4.90 -8.94
CA ARG A 62 -3.20 6.07 -9.72
C ARG A 62 -4.06 6.23 -10.97
N GLN A 63 -4.34 5.14 -11.68
CA GLN A 63 -5.19 5.16 -12.85
C GLN A 63 -6.61 5.57 -12.48
N ALA A 64 -7.20 4.98 -11.43
CA ALA A 64 -8.53 5.35 -10.95
C ALA A 64 -8.64 6.85 -10.60
N ASP A 65 -7.68 7.41 -9.85
CA ASP A 65 -7.66 8.84 -9.52
C ASP A 65 -7.53 9.73 -10.78
N ALA A 66 -6.68 9.35 -11.73
CA ALA A 66 -6.53 10.08 -12.99
C ALA A 66 -7.82 10.09 -13.83
N HIS A 67 -8.51 8.95 -13.93
CA HIS A 67 -9.78 8.85 -14.68
C HIS A 67 -10.89 9.64 -13.99
N ALA A 68 -10.98 9.56 -12.66
CA ALA A 68 -11.97 10.33 -11.90
C ALA A 68 -11.81 11.85 -12.13
N ARG A 69 -10.57 12.35 -12.21
CA ARG A 69 -10.29 13.77 -12.49
C ARG A 69 -10.73 14.20 -13.89
N GLN A 70 -10.61 13.33 -14.89
CA GLN A 70 -11.03 13.63 -16.27
C GLN A 70 -12.55 13.73 -16.43
N LEU A 71 -13.32 13.08 -15.57
CA LEU A 71 -14.79 13.13 -15.60
C LEU A 71 -15.36 14.40 -14.94
N ILE A 72 -14.54 15.11 -14.15
CA ILE A 72 -14.95 16.28 -13.36
C ILE A 72 -14.46 17.60 -14.00
N SER A 73 -13.59 17.51 -15.03
CA SER A 73 -13.12 18.66 -15.83
C SER A 73 -14.03 18.95 -17.01
#